data_AF-A0A350QB49-F1
#
_entry.id   AF-A0A350QB49-F1
#
_cell.length_a   1.000
_cell.length_b   1.000
_cell.length_c   1.000
_cell.angle_alpha   90.00
_cell.angle_beta   90.00
_cell.angle_gamma   90.00
#
_symmetry.space_group_name_H-M   'P 1'
#
loop_
_entity.id
_entity.type
_entity.pdbx_description
1 polymer ?
#
loop_
_entity_poly.entity_id
_entity_poly.type
_entity_poly.pdbx_seq_one_letter_code
_entity_poly.pdbx_strand_id
1 'polypeptide(L)'
;MERILKRFLNLLTHMIPGALDHRRSVVDSVWKRAAELYGTLGAQRGLAAGDIVEEFQIVREAVVRILFQAPPARYGTALSLSDALRLNRFLDSGVTHASIGHTDGLFFALFQGSGVSTVPTAKLVAEVEEQLELLEEEWGAET
;
A
#
# COMPACT_ATOMS: atom_id res chain seq x y z
N MET A 1 7.70 14.10 -6.22
CA MET A 1 6.46 13.31 -6.22
C MET A 1 6.66 11.93 -6.84
N GLU A 2 7.08 11.82 -8.11
CA GLU A 2 7.35 10.53 -8.77
C GLU A 2 8.28 9.61 -7.97
N ARG A 3 9.38 10.15 -7.41
CA ARG A 3 10.30 9.41 -6.53
C ARG A 3 9.59 8.74 -5.34
N ILE A 4 8.69 9.47 -4.68
CA ILE A 4 7.96 9.00 -3.49
C ILE A 4 6.98 7.91 -3.88
N LEU A 5 6.20 8.12 -4.95
CA LEU A 5 5.26 7.12 -5.45
C LEU A 5 5.98 5.83 -5.85
N LYS A 6 7.15 5.93 -6.48
CA LYS A 6 7.98 4.77 -6.80
C LYS A 6 8.48 4.03 -5.55
N ARG A 7 8.88 4.76 -4.50
CA ARG A 7 9.26 4.15 -3.22
C ARG A 7 8.08 3.42 -2.58
N PHE A 8 6.89 4.02 -2.53
CA PHE A 8 5.67 3.35 -2.06
C PHE A 8 5.36 2.09 -2.85
N LEU A 9 5.36 2.19 -4.19
CA LEU A 9 5.09 1.03 -5.04
C LEU A 9 6.08 -0.09 -4.75
N ASN A 10 7.37 0.22 -4.64
CA ASN A 10 8.39 -0.76 -4.28
C ASN A 10 8.09 -1.36 -2.91
N LEU A 11 7.96 -0.56 -1.85
CA LEU A 11 7.72 -1.05 -0.49
C LEU A 11 6.47 -1.96 -0.44
N LEU A 12 5.34 -1.48 -0.94
CA LEU A 12 4.07 -2.23 -0.94
C LEU A 12 4.21 -3.55 -1.70
N THR A 13 4.79 -3.54 -2.90
CA THR A 13 4.91 -4.75 -3.72
C THR A 13 5.90 -5.77 -3.15
N HIS A 14 6.96 -5.33 -2.48
CA HIS A 14 7.92 -6.23 -1.82
C HIS A 14 7.33 -6.95 -0.60
N MET A 15 6.29 -6.38 0.03
CA MET A 15 5.58 -7.02 1.14
C MET A 15 4.57 -8.09 0.68
N ILE A 16 4.11 -8.06 -0.58
CA ILE A 16 3.06 -8.97 -1.08
C ILE A 16 3.42 -10.46 -0.92
N PRO A 17 4.65 -10.92 -1.23
CA PRO A 17 5.04 -12.30 -0.97
C PRO A 17 4.93 -12.69 0.52
N GLY A 18 5.15 -11.74 1.43
CA GLY A 18 5.02 -11.94 2.88
C GLY A 18 3.61 -12.35 3.33
N ALA A 19 2.59 -12.10 2.52
CA ALA A 19 1.21 -12.56 2.77
C ALA A 19 1.08 -14.09 2.78
N LEU A 20 2.00 -14.79 2.12
CA LEU A 20 2.07 -16.24 2.01
C LEU A 20 3.11 -16.86 2.95
N ASP A 21 3.84 -16.03 3.70
CA ASP A 21 4.95 -16.45 4.55
C ASP A 21 4.52 -16.66 6.02
N HIS A 22 5.28 -17.46 6.77
CA HIS A 22 5.11 -17.70 8.20
C HIS A 22 5.26 -16.43 9.07
N ARG A 23 5.91 -15.38 8.55
CA ARG A 23 6.12 -14.07 9.20
C ARG A 23 4.94 -13.10 9.04
N ARG A 24 3.81 -13.57 8.52
CA ARG A 24 2.62 -12.76 8.18
C ARG A 24 2.20 -11.73 9.23
N SER A 25 2.25 -12.05 10.52
CA SER A 25 1.78 -11.14 11.57
C SER A 25 2.58 -9.84 11.64
N VAL A 26 3.87 -9.90 11.31
CA VAL A 26 4.76 -8.74 11.35
C VAL A 26 4.57 -7.89 10.09
N VAL A 27 4.55 -8.56 8.92
CA VAL A 27 4.25 -7.94 7.62
C VAL A 27 2.90 -7.23 7.62
N ASP A 28 1.87 -7.80 8.27
CA ASP A 28 0.53 -7.22 8.31
C ASP A 28 0.52 -5.84 9.01
N SER A 29 1.38 -5.63 10.01
CA SER A 29 1.48 -4.34 10.72
C SER A 29 2.12 -3.26 9.85
N VAL A 30 3.26 -3.57 9.21
CA VAL A 30 3.97 -2.63 8.32
C VAL A 30 3.12 -2.31 7.08
N TRP A 31 2.49 -3.33 6.50
CA TRP A 31 1.58 -3.21 5.37
C TRP A 31 0.44 -2.20 5.62
N LYS A 32 -0.24 -2.34 6.76
CA LYS A 32 -1.36 -1.46 7.13
C LYS A 32 -0.93 -0.01 7.30
N ARG A 33 0.18 0.24 7.99
CA ARG A 33 0.72 1.58 8.19
C ARG A 33 1.22 2.20 6.88
N ALA A 34 1.86 1.42 6.02
CA ALA A 34 2.27 1.87 4.69
C ALA A 34 1.06 2.21 3.81
N ALA A 35 -0.01 1.43 3.88
CA ALA A 35 -1.25 1.70 3.17
C ALA A 35 -1.95 2.96 3.70
N GLU A 36 -2.05 3.15 5.02
CA GLU A 36 -2.56 4.38 5.65
C GLU A 36 -1.76 5.61 5.20
N LEU A 37 -0.43 5.52 5.22
CA LEU A 37 0.43 6.61 4.78
C LEU A 37 0.23 6.92 3.29
N TYR A 38 0.08 5.91 2.45
CA TYR A 38 -0.23 6.09 1.04
C TYR A 38 -1.60 6.76 0.81
N GLY A 39 -2.60 6.35 1.58
CA GLY A 39 -3.92 6.98 1.62
C GLY A 39 -3.86 8.45 2.00
N THR A 40 -3.08 8.75 3.04
CA THR A 40 -2.83 10.12 3.52
C THR A 40 -2.18 10.97 2.42
N LEU A 41 -1.15 10.44 1.76
CA LEU A 41 -0.55 11.08 0.59
C LEU A 41 -1.57 11.29 -0.54
N GLY A 42 -2.49 10.35 -0.73
CA GLY A 42 -3.63 10.49 -1.63
C GLY A 42 -4.49 11.73 -1.35
N ALA A 43 -4.91 11.90 -0.11
CA ALA A 43 -5.69 13.06 0.31
C ALA A 43 -4.92 14.38 0.09
N GLN A 44 -3.62 14.38 0.37
CA GLN A 44 -2.72 15.53 0.18
C GLN A 44 -2.45 15.86 -1.28
N ARG A 45 -2.59 14.87 -2.18
CA ARG A 45 -2.58 15.03 -3.64
C ARG A 45 -3.92 15.54 -4.18
N GLY A 46 -4.93 15.72 -3.32
CA GLY A 46 -6.29 16.11 -3.72
C GLY A 46 -7.05 15.01 -4.46
N LEU A 47 -6.64 13.75 -4.32
CA LEU A 47 -7.31 12.61 -4.96
C LEU A 47 -8.62 12.26 -4.24
N ALA A 48 -9.59 11.76 -4.99
CA ALA A 48 -10.78 11.17 -4.41
C ALA A 48 -10.42 9.83 -3.74
N ALA A 49 -11.21 9.42 -2.74
CA ALA A 49 -11.02 8.12 -2.11
C ALA A 49 -11.10 6.97 -3.14
N GLY A 50 -11.98 7.10 -4.14
CA GLY A 50 -12.10 6.15 -5.23
C GLY A 50 -10.82 5.98 -6.06
N ASP A 51 -10.04 7.05 -6.24
CA ASP A 51 -8.78 6.99 -6.99
C ASP A 51 -7.74 6.15 -6.23
N ILE A 52 -7.68 6.28 -4.90
CA ILE A 52 -6.78 5.48 -4.05
C ILE A 52 -7.19 4.01 -4.05
N VAL A 53 -8.50 3.74 -4.01
CA VAL A 53 -9.01 2.37 -4.13
C VAL A 53 -8.60 1.78 -5.48
N GLU A 54 -8.77 2.53 -6.58
CA GLU A 54 -8.40 2.09 -7.93
C GLU A 54 -6.89 1.81 -8.06
N GLU A 55 -6.02 2.66 -7.50
CA GLU A 55 -4.56 2.42 -7.46
C GLU A 55 -4.23 1.05 -6.83
N PHE A 56 -4.91 0.65 -5.76
CA PHE A 56 -4.76 -0.69 -5.16
C PHE A 56 -5.39 -1.81 -6.00
N GLN A 57 -6.51 -1.57 -6.68
CA GLN A 57 -7.12 -2.58 -7.57
C GLN A 57 -6.23 -2.88 -8.77
N ILE A 58 -5.53 -1.88 -9.33
CA ILE A 58 -4.54 -2.06 -10.39
C ILE A 58 -3.40 -2.98 -9.91
N VAL A 59 -2.91 -2.78 -8.68
CA VAL A 59 -1.88 -3.65 -8.09
C VAL A 59 -2.42 -5.08 -7.92
N ARG A 60 -3.64 -5.25 -7.39
CA ARG A 60 -4.29 -6.57 -7.27
C ARG A 60 -4.35 -7.27 -8.62
N GLU A 61 -4.82 -6.58 -9.65
CA GLU A 61 -4.93 -7.13 -10.99
C GLU A 61 -3.56 -7.57 -11.52
N ALA A 62 -2.52 -6.74 -11.34
CA ALA A 62 -1.17 -7.07 -11.77
C ALA A 62 -0.63 -8.32 -11.07
N VAL A 63 -0.84 -8.43 -9.75
CA VAL A 63 -0.43 -9.61 -8.96
C VAL A 63 -1.15 -10.87 -9.44
N VAL A 64 -2.47 -10.80 -9.62
CA VAL A 64 -3.27 -11.93 -10.12
C VAL A 64 -2.78 -12.32 -11.52
N ARG A 65 -2.59 -11.36 -12.43
CA ARG A 65 -2.06 -11.64 -13.76
C ARG A 65 -0.71 -12.37 -13.69
N ILE A 66 0.22 -11.92 -12.85
CA ILE A 66 1.53 -12.59 -12.67
C ILE A 66 1.36 -14.04 -12.18
N LEU A 67 0.50 -14.26 -11.20
CA LEU A 67 0.27 -15.59 -10.63
C LEU A 67 -0.39 -16.58 -11.61
N PHE A 68 -1.21 -16.09 -12.54
CA PHE A 68 -1.99 -16.92 -13.46
C PHE A 68 -1.51 -16.88 -14.93
N GLN A 69 -0.51 -16.05 -15.29
CA GLN A 69 0.08 -16.02 -16.65
C GLN A 69 1.15 -17.09 -16.89
N ALA A 70 1.60 -17.84 -15.87
CA ALA A 70 2.47 -19.00 -16.10
C ALA A 70 1.61 -20.21 -16.54
N PRO A 71 1.92 -20.89 -17.66
CA PRO A 71 1.19 -22.11 -18.03
C PRO A 71 1.28 -23.12 -16.87
N PRO A 72 0.20 -23.87 -16.54
CA PRO A 72 0.13 -24.78 -15.38
C PRO A 72 1.16 -25.92 -15.34
N ALA A 73 2.17 -25.94 -16.22
CA ALA A 73 3.01 -27.08 -16.52
C ALA A 73 4.52 -26.87 -16.29
N ARG A 74 5.00 -25.73 -15.75
CA ARG A 74 6.45 -25.50 -15.66
C ARG A 74 7.09 -25.16 -14.33
N TYR A 75 6.36 -24.73 -13.30
CA TYR A 75 6.95 -24.47 -11.98
C TYR A 75 5.98 -24.89 -10.87
N GLY A 76 6.56 -25.29 -9.74
CA GLY A 76 5.95 -26.13 -8.70
C GLY A 76 4.59 -25.67 -8.17
N THR A 77 3.88 -26.65 -7.58
CA THR A 77 2.63 -26.54 -6.81
C THR A 77 1.76 -25.33 -7.13
N ALA A 78 0.69 -25.56 -7.90
CA ALA A 78 -0.37 -24.57 -8.10
C ALA A 78 -0.79 -23.95 -6.75
N LEU A 79 -0.92 -22.63 -6.73
CA LEU A 79 -1.33 -21.86 -5.56
C LEU A 79 -2.64 -22.45 -5.02
N SER A 80 -2.67 -22.84 -3.74
CA SER A 80 -3.88 -23.45 -3.20
C SER A 80 -5.01 -22.42 -3.10
N LEU A 81 -6.27 -22.86 -3.09
CA LEU A 81 -7.40 -21.95 -2.85
C LEU A 81 -7.24 -21.18 -1.53
N SER A 82 -6.67 -21.81 -0.50
CA SER A 82 -6.36 -21.14 0.76
C SER A 82 -5.33 -20.02 0.59
N ASP A 83 -4.29 -20.22 -0.21
CA ASP A 83 -3.27 -19.20 -0.47
C ASP A 83 -3.85 -18.05 -1.27
N ALA A 84 -4.71 -18.33 -2.25
CA ALA A 84 -5.39 -17.31 -3.04
C ALA A 84 -6.30 -16.45 -2.16
N LEU A 85 -7.09 -17.05 -1.26
CA LEU A 85 -7.94 -16.33 -0.31
C LEU A 85 -7.13 -15.53 0.72
N ARG A 86 -5.96 -16.04 1.14
CA ARG A 86 -5.06 -15.33 2.06
C ARG A 86 -4.48 -14.09 1.41
N LEU A 87 -3.95 -14.23 0.20
CA LEU A 87 -3.44 -13.12 -0.59
C LEU A 87 -4.52 -12.08 -0.84
N ASN A 88 -5.74 -12.51 -1.21
CA ASN A 88 -6.86 -11.60 -1.42
C ASN A 88 -7.18 -10.78 -0.15
N ARG A 89 -7.26 -11.43 1.02
CA ARG A 89 -7.49 -10.72 2.29
C ARG A 89 -6.37 -9.76 2.67
N PHE A 90 -5.13 -10.08 2.33
CA PHE A 90 -3.99 -9.18 2.54
C PHE A 90 -4.09 -7.94 1.64
N LEU A 91 -4.41 -8.11 0.36
CA LEU A 91 -4.62 -6.97 -0.55
C LEU A 91 -5.85 -6.13 -0.15
N ASP A 92 -6.94 -6.77 0.29
CA ASP A 92 -8.14 -6.11 0.80
C ASP A 92 -7.85 -5.26 2.06
N SER A 93 -6.94 -5.70 2.93
CA SER A 93 -6.55 -4.88 4.08
C SER A 93 -5.80 -3.62 3.63
N GLY A 94 -5.01 -3.69 2.55
CA GLY A 94 -4.36 -2.50 1.96
C GLY A 94 -5.38 -1.45 1.50
N VAL A 95 -6.42 -1.88 0.78
CA VAL A 95 -7.52 -0.99 0.35
C VAL A 95 -8.21 -0.34 1.56
N THR A 96 -8.49 -1.15 2.59
CA THR A 96 -9.16 -0.69 3.81
C THR A 96 -8.32 0.38 4.52
N HIS A 97 -7.04 0.09 4.74
CA HIS A 97 -6.14 0.97 5.48
C HIS A 97 -5.75 2.22 4.68
N ALA A 98 -5.61 2.13 3.36
CA ALA A 98 -5.47 3.32 2.52
C ALA A 98 -6.72 4.21 2.56
N SER A 99 -7.92 3.63 2.64
CA SER A 99 -9.15 4.41 2.80
C SER A 99 -9.23 5.11 4.16
N ILE A 100 -8.77 4.44 5.23
CA ILE A 100 -8.62 5.02 6.57
C ILE A 100 -7.67 6.21 6.52
N GLY A 101 -6.44 6.01 6.07
CA GLY A 101 -5.44 7.07 6.00
C GLY A 101 -5.84 8.23 5.10
N HIS A 102 -6.54 7.96 4.00
CA HIS A 102 -7.12 9.02 3.15
C HIS A 102 -8.15 9.87 3.91
N THR A 103 -9.07 9.21 4.61
CA THR A 103 -10.10 9.89 5.40
C THR A 103 -9.48 10.70 6.55
N ASP A 104 -8.50 10.14 7.26
CA ASP A 104 -7.78 10.82 8.32
C ASP A 104 -7.02 12.04 7.78
N GLY A 105 -6.36 11.89 6.63
CA GLY A 105 -5.68 12.99 5.94
C GLY A 105 -6.64 14.15 5.60
N LEU A 106 -7.83 13.85 5.09
CA LEU A 106 -8.87 14.86 4.85
C LEU A 106 -9.37 15.50 6.14
N PHE A 107 -9.59 14.71 7.20
CA PHE A 107 -10.03 15.21 8.49
C PHE A 107 -9.02 16.20 9.08
N PHE A 108 -7.73 15.85 9.08
CA PHE A 108 -6.68 16.75 9.58
C PHE A 108 -6.55 18.02 8.74
N ALA A 109 -6.66 17.91 7.41
CA ALA A 109 -6.62 19.07 6.52
C ALA A 109 -7.80 20.02 6.76
N LEU A 110 -9.00 19.48 7.02
CA LEU A 110 -10.16 20.28 7.43
C LEU A 110 -9.94 20.94 8.79
N PHE A 111 -9.45 20.18 9.77
CA PHE A 111 -9.25 20.64 11.14
C PHE A 111 -8.18 21.75 11.26
N GLN A 112 -7.12 21.67 10.46
CA GLN A 112 -6.05 22.68 10.42
C GLN A 112 -6.43 23.92 9.61
N GLY A 113 -7.63 23.97 9.01
CA GLY A 113 -8.09 25.09 8.20
C GLY A 113 -7.34 25.26 6.87
N SER A 114 -6.49 24.29 6.50
CA SER A 114 -5.74 24.29 5.24
C SER A 114 -6.60 23.85 4.05
N GLY A 115 -7.70 23.12 4.32
CA GLY A 115 -8.55 22.57 3.28
C GLY A 115 -7.85 21.50 2.45
N VAL A 116 -8.50 21.00 1.40
CA VAL A 116 -7.91 20.00 0.50
C VAL A 116 -7.03 20.73 -0.53
N SER A 117 -5.71 20.71 -0.32
CA SER A 117 -4.76 21.20 -1.33
C SER A 117 -4.60 20.17 -2.45
N THR A 118 -4.58 20.63 -3.71
CA THR A 118 -4.27 19.79 -4.87
C THR A 118 -2.76 19.66 -5.13
N VAL A 119 -1.94 20.39 -4.36
CA VAL A 119 -0.48 20.34 -4.44
C VAL A 119 0.10 20.13 -3.04
N PRO A 120 0.79 19.00 -2.79
CA PRO A 120 1.50 18.77 -1.53
C PRO A 120 2.58 19.84 -1.28
N THR A 121 2.64 20.37 -0.06
CA THR A 121 3.69 21.33 0.32
C THR A 121 5.04 20.62 0.51
N ALA A 122 6.16 21.34 0.37
CA ALA A 122 7.49 20.75 0.55
C ALA A 122 7.71 20.15 1.95
N LYS A 123 7.14 20.77 2.99
CA LYS A 123 7.20 20.26 4.37
C LYS A 123 6.50 18.91 4.49
N LEU A 124 5.30 18.81 3.96
CA LEU A 124 4.49 17.60 3.99
C LEU A 124 5.12 16.47 3.17
N VAL A 125 5.73 16.81 2.02
CA VAL A 125 6.52 15.87 1.23
C VAL A 125 7.69 15.31 2.05
N ALA A 126 8.39 16.15 2.81
CA ALA A 126 9.49 15.70 3.68
C ALA A 126 8.99 14.80 4.84
N GLU A 127 7.86 15.14 5.46
CA GLU A 127 7.24 14.33 6.52
C GLU A 127 6.86 12.93 6.00
N VAL A 128 6.25 12.86 4.80
CA VAL A 128 5.94 11.56 4.16
C VAL A 128 7.21 10.79 3.80
N GLU A 129 8.27 11.47 3.38
CA GLU A 129 9.56 10.81 3.08
C GLU A 129 10.21 10.21 4.33
N GLU A 130 10.17 10.89 5.46
CA GLU A 130 10.66 10.42 6.75
C GLU A 130 9.84 9.22 7.25
N GLN A 131 8.51 9.33 7.23
CA GLN A 131 7.64 8.21 7.63
C GLN A 131 7.81 6.99 6.72
N LEU A 132 8.02 7.20 5.42
CA LEU A 132 8.28 6.13 4.48
C LEU A 132 9.66 5.47 4.72
N GLU A 133 10.69 6.25 5.06
CA GLU A 133 12.01 5.74 5.42
C GLU A 133 11.94 4.85 6.66
N LEU A 134 11.22 5.27 7.71
CA LEU A 134 11.01 4.45 8.91
C LEU A 134 10.30 3.11 8.60
N LEU A 135 9.30 3.12 7.70
CA LEU A 135 8.63 1.89 7.28
C LEU A 135 9.54 0.99 6.43
N GLU A 136 10.38 1.56 5.58
CA GLU A 136 11.38 0.83 4.79
C GLU A 136 12.45 0.18 5.70
N GLU A 137 12.91 0.89 6.74
CA GLU A 137 13.85 0.37 7.74
C GLU A 137 13.23 -0.77 8.56
N GLU A 138 12.00 -0.60 9.04
CA GLU A 138 11.28 -1.63 9.79
C GLU A 138 11.09 -2.90 8.94
N TRP A 139 10.67 -2.74 7.67
CA TRP A 139 10.58 -3.85 6.73
C TRP A 139 11.93 -4.51 6.46
N GLY A 140 12.99 -3.72 6.33
CA GLY A 140 14.37 -4.20 6.13
C GLY A 140 14.91 -4.99 7.33
N ALA A 141 14.50 -4.64 8.55
CA ALA A 141 14.85 -5.39 9.76
C ALA A 141 14.12 -6.73 9.88
N GLU A 142 12.97 -6.87 9.22
CA GLU A 142 12.13 -8.07 9.24
C GLU A 142 12.47 -9.09 8.15
N THR A 143 13.26 -8.73 7.14
CA THR A 143 13.59 -9.56 5.96
C THR A 143 14.76 -10.50 6.17
#